data_AF-A0A9D3YVM5-F1
#
_entry.id   AF-A0A9D3YVM5-F1
#
_cell.length_a   1.000
_cell.length_b   1.000
_cell.length_c   1.000
_cell.angle_alpha   90.00
_cell.angle_beta   90.00
_cell.angle_gamma   90.00
#
_symmetry.space_group_name_H-M   'P 1'
#
loop_
_entity.id
_entity.type
_entity.pdbx_description
1 polymer ?
#
loop_
_entity_poly.entity_id
_entity_poly.type
_entity_poly.pdbx_seq_one_letter_code
_entity_poly.pdbx_strand_id
1 'polypeptide(L)' 'MSELPSKRLRVVLVLEEKTQTNKRVRDVNKPTVKMLSEKYRVRKSTIGDIVRKKSAYMFFSVKRN' A
#
# COMPACT_ATOMS: atom_id res chain seq x y z
N MET A 1 -27.25 19.01 0.51
CA MET A 1 -26.46 17.81 0.85
C MET A 1 -26.01 17.18 -0.44
N SER A 2 -24.78 17.42 -0.87
CA SER A 2 -24.27 16.94 -2.16
C SER A 2 -23.96 15.45 -2.03
N GLU A 3 -24.87 14.59 -2.50
CA GLU A 3 -24.58 13.16 -2.68
C GLU A 3 -23.44 13.02 -3.69
N LEU A 4 -22.24 12.76 -3.18
CA LEU A 4 -21.14 12.30 -4.03
C LEU A 4 -21.60 10.98 -4.67
N PRO A 5 -21.61 10.86 -6.01
CA PRO A 5 -22.13 9.67 -6.67
C PRO A 5 -21.40 8.45 -6.12
N SER A 6 -22.12 7.42 -5.66
CA SER A 6 -21.62 6.31 -4.84
C SER A 6 -20.36 5.62 -5.36
N LYS A 7 -20.07 5.74 -6.67
CA LYS A 7 -18.82 5.31 -7.31
C LYS A 7 -17.59 6.11 -6.83
N ARG A 8 -17.69 7.44 -6.67
CA ARG A 8 -16.59 8.29 -6.17
C ARG A 8 -16.28 7.99 -4.71
N LEU A 9 -17.29 7.79 -3.87
CA LEU A 9 -17.11 7.38 -2.47
C LEU A 9 -16.40 6.03 -2.35
N ARG A 10 -16.77 5.05 -3.19
CA ARG A 10 -16.11 3.74 -3.24
C ARG A 10 -14.63 3.83 -3.62
N VAL A 11 -14.30 4.69 -4.59
CA VAL A 11 -12.91 4.90 -5.01
C VAL A 11 -12.10 5.59 -3.91
N VAL A 12 -12.66 6.57 -3.22
CA VAL A 12 -12.01 7.25 -2.09
C VAL A 12 -11.73 6.28 -0.96
N LEU A 13 -12.71 5.46 -0.56
CA LEU A 13 -12.52 4.43 0.48
C LEU A 13 -11.40 3.43 0.12
N VAL A 14 -11.39 2.93 -1.11
CA VAL A 14 -10.34 1.99 -1.57
C VAL A 14 -8.96 2.67 -1.60
N LEU A 15 -8.90 3.96 -1.95
CA LEU A 15 -7.66 4.73 -1.92
C LEU A 15 -7.17 4.95 -0.49
N GLU A 16 -8.06 5.29 0.46
CA GLU A 16 -7.69 5.43 1.86
C GLU A 16 -7.17 4.12 2.46
N GLU A 17 -7.85 3.00 2.23
CA GLU A 17 -7.40 1.67 2.67
C GLU A 17 -6.03 1.31 2.08
N LYS A 18 -5.81 1.58 0.78
CA LYS A 18 -4.50 1.38 0.15
C LYS A 18 -3.43 2.26 0.78
N THR A 19 -3.74 3.53 1.05
CA THR A 19 -2.79 4.50 1.61
C THR A 19 -2.41 4.13 3.03
N GLN A 20 -3.38 3.72 3.85
CA GLN A 20 -3.16 3.27 5.21
C GLN A 20 -2.35 1.98 5.24
N THR A 21 -2.64 1.03 4.33
CA THR A 21 -1.84 -0.19 4.15
C THR A 21 -0.40 0.17 3.75
N ASN A 22 -0.21 1.12 2.84
CA ASN A 22 1.11 1.55 2.39
C ASN A 22 1.95 2.15 3.53
N LYS A 23 1.34 2.99 4.38
CA LYS A 23 1.99 3.52 5.59
C LYS A 23 2.41 2.39 6.53
N ARG A 24 1.49 1.48 6.85
CA ARG A 24 1.75 0.35 7.76
C ARG A 24 2.84 -0.60 7.22
N VAL A 25 2.91 -0.82 5.91
CA VAL A 25 3.97 -1.61 5.25
C VAL A 25 5.33 -0.89 5.28
N ARG A 26 5.35 0.45 5.31
CA ARG A 26 6.59 1.23 5.42
C ARG A 26 7.25 1.08 6.78
N ASP A 27 6.47 1.07 7.85
CA ASP A 27 6.98 0.92 9.23
C ASP A 27 7.49 -0.48 9.57
N VAL A 28 7.10 -1.49 8.78
CA VAL A 28 7.61 -2.85 8.98
C VAL A 28 9.04 -2.95 8.44
N ASN A 29 9.97 -3.31 9.32
CA ASN A 29 11.37 -3.58 8.99
C ASN A 29 11.48 -4.97 8.34
N LYS A 30 12.08 -5.05 7.15
CA LYS A 30 12.10 -6.26 6.28
C LYS A 30 10.71 -6.90 6.06
N PRO A 31 9.78 -6.20 5.39
CA PRO A 31 8.44 -6.73 5.16
C PRO A 31 8.42 -7.88 4.13
N THR A 32 7.94 -9.05 4.54
CA THR A 32 7.67 -10.18 3.62
C THR A 32 6.23 -10.16 3.12
N VAL A 33 6.00 -10.46 1.84
CA VAL A 33 4.66 -10.46 1.22
C VAL A 33 3.68 -11.37 1.96
N LYS A 34 4.13 -12.55 2.42
CA LYS A 34 3.30 -13.49 3.18
C LYS A 34 2.82 -12.87 4.50
N MET A 35 3.75 -12.32 5.30
CA MET A 35 3.47 -11.71 6.59
C MET A 35 2.49 -10.53 6.47
N LEU A 36 2.69 -9.65 5.49
CA LEU A 36 1.82 -8.50 5.28
C LEU A 36 0.44 -8.89 4.74
N SER A 37 0.37 -9.90 3.87
CA SER A 37 -0.89 -10.43 3.35
C SER A 37 -1.74 -11.03 4.47
N GLU A 38 -1.11 -11.76 5.39
CA GLU A 38 -1.76 -12.38 6.54
C GLU A 38 -2.18 -11.34 7.60
N LYS A 39 -1.28 -10.41 7.92
CA LYS A 39 -1.51 -9.36 8.93
C LYS A 39 -2.61 -8.37 8.53
N TYR A 40 -2.66 -7.98 7.25
CA TYR A 40 -3.62 -6.99 6.76
C TYR A 40 -4.81 -7.60 6.01
N ARG A 41 -4.87 -8.94 5.88
CA ARG A 41 -5.88 -9.65 5.07
C ARG A 41 -6.00 -9.12 3.63
N VAL A 42 -4.90 -8.63 3.07
CA VAL A 42 -4.84 -8.10 1.70
C VAL A 42 -4.29 -9.18 0.77
N ARG A 43 -4.73 -9.20 -0.49
CA ARG A 43 -4.20 -10.11 -1.51
C ARG A 43 -2.69 -9.96 -1.67
N LYS A 44 -2.00 -11.10 -1.83
CA LYS A 44 -0.54 -11.16 -2.04
C LYS A 44 -0.07 -10.33 -3.23
N SER A 45 -0.87 -10.23 -4.30
CA SER A 45 -0.55 -9.40 -5.47
C SER A 45 -0.42 -7.92 -5.11
N THR A 46 -1.43 -7.36 -4.43
CA THR A 46 -1.46 -5.97 -3.99
C THR A 46 -0.32 -5.66 -3.02
N ILE A 47 -0.02 -6.57 -2.09
CA ILE A 47 1.12 -6.44 -1.18
C ILE A 47 2.45 -6.54 -1.93
N GLY A 48 2.56 -7.45 -2.90
CA GLY A 48 3.73 -7.61 -3.75
C GLY A 48 4.06 -6.33 -4.52
N ASP A 49 3.05 -5.66 -5.07
CA ASP A 49 3.21 -4.37 -5.74
C ASP A 49 3.71 -3.30 -4.78
N ILE A 50 3.17 -3.22 -3.57
CA ILE A 50 3.59 -2.24 -2.54
C ILE A 50 5.04 -2.49 -2.12
N VAL A 51 5.41 -3.74 -1.82
CA VAL A 51 6.76 -4.12 -1.38
C VAL A 51 7.77 -3.89 -2.51
N ARG A 52 7.44 -4.26 -3.75
CA ARG A 52 8.29 -4.01 -4.93
C ARG A 52 8.51 -2.52 -5.15
N LYS A 53 7.46 -1.70 -4.99
CA LYS A 53 7.55 -0.23 -5.11
C LYS A 53 8.37 0.39 -3.98
N LYS A 54 8.30 -0.14 -2.75
CA LYS A 54 9.18 0.25 -1.61
C LYS A 54 10.64 -0.05 -1.91
N SER A 55 10.94 -1.26 -2.42
CA SER A 55 12.30 -1.66 -2.80
C SER A 55 12.85 -0.77 -3.91
N ALA A 56 12.06 -0.50 -4.95
CA ALA A 56 12.45 0.44 -6.00
C ALA A 56 12.72 1.85 -5.44
N TYR A 57 11.84 2.38 -4.58
CA TYR A 57 12.01 3.72 -3.99
C TYR A 57 13.28 3.81 -3.13
N MET A 58 13.57 2.79 -2.30
CA MET A 58 14.81 2.76 -1.53
C MET A 58 16.05 2.61 -2.41
N PHE A 59 15.98 1.79 -3.46
CA PHE A 59 17.08 1.63 -4.42
C PHE A 59 17.41 2.93 -5.17
N PHE A 60 16.38 3.69 -5.59
CA PHE A 60 16.58 5.00 -6.22
C PHE A 60 17.03 6.09 -5.24
N SER A 61 16.65 6.02 -3.97
CA SER A 61 17.13 6.96 -2.95
C SER A 61 18.59 6.72 -2.57
N VAL A 62 19.08 5.47 -2.60
CA VAL A 62 20.49 5.14 -2.32
C VAL A 62 21.41 5.51 -3.50
N LYS A 63 20.87 5.57 -4.73
CA LYS A 63 21.65 5.91 -5.94
C LYS A 63 21.84 7.42 -6.18
N ARG A 64 21.27 8.29 -5.33
CA ARG A 64 21.48 9.75 -5.37
C ARG A 64 22.37 10.19 -4.20
N ASN A 65 23.58 9.65 -4.13
CA ASN A 65 24.67 10.18 -3.32
C ASN A 65 25.95 10.18 -4.14
#